data_AF-A0AAU4C5T6-F1
#
_entry.id   AF-A0AAU4C5T6-F1
#
_cell.length_a   1.000
_cell.length_b   1.000
_cell.length_c   1.000
_cell.angle_alpha   90.00
_cell.angle_beta   90.00
_cell.angle_gamma   90.00
#
_symmetry.space_group_name_H-M   'P 1'
#
loop_
_entity.id
_entity.type
_entity.pdbx_description
1 polymer ?
#
loop_
_entity_poly.entity_id
_entity_poly.type
_entity_poly.pdbx_seq_one_letter_code
_entity_poly.pdbx_strand_id
1 'polypeptide(L)' 'MFLNPQVVGAVTFGLTDGRIATVRGIAVPARLVRLTEAWRRHGPDTPLIARW' A
#
# COMPACT_ATOMS: atom_id res chain seq x y z
N MET A 1 -19.84 11.90 8.76
CA MET A 1 -18.37 12.00 8.83
C MET A 1 -17.82 11.34 7.58
N PHE A 2 -17.39 12.11 6.58
CA PHE A 2 -16.72 11.54 5.41
C PHE A 2 -15.29 11.18 5.85
N LEU A 3 -14.93 9.90 5.81
CA LEU A 3 -13.53 9.51 5.93
C LEU A 3 -12.84 9.92 4.63
N ASN A 4 -11.85 10.80 4.72
CA ASN A 4 -10.92 10.97 3.60
C ASN A 4 -10.27 9.61 3.34
N PRO A 5 -10.18 9.18 2.07
CA PRO A 5 -9.52 7.93 1.73
C PRO A 5 -8.05 8.01 2.21
N GLN A 6 -7.65 7.02 3.00
CA GLN A 6 -6.31 6.91 3.56
C GLN A 6 -5.80 5.49 3.39
N VAL A 7 -4.49 5.35 3.26
CA VAL A 7 -3.84 4.05 3.30
C VAL A 7 -3.85 3.55 4.74
N VAL A 8 -4.47 2.40 4.98
CA VAL A 8 -4.55 1.78 6.31
C VAL A 8 -3.45 0.74 6.56
N GLY A 9 -2.79 0.29 5.49
CA GLY A 9 -1.68 -0.64 5.57
C GLY A 9 -0.92 -0.75 4.26
N ALA A 10 0.32 -1.23 4.35
CA ALA A 10 1.14 -1.57 3.20
C ALA A 10 1.84 -2.91 3.43
N VAL A 11 1.99 -3.69 2.37
CA VAL A 11 2.78 -4.92 2.37
C VAL A 11 3.90 -4.75 1.35
N THR A 12 5.13 -5.08 1.77
CA THR A 12 6.30 -5.08 0.89
C THR A 12 6.86 -6.49 0.78
N PHE A 13 7.25 -6.86 -0.43
CA PHE A 13 7.86 -8.14 -0.75
C PHE A 13 9.35 -7.92 -1.03
N GLY A 14 10.22 -8.55 -0.24
CA GLY A 14 11.63 -8.65 -0.59
C GLY A 14 11.82 -9.82 -1.54
N LEU A 15 12.43 -9.56 -2.70
CA LEU A 15 12.66 -10.57 -3.73
C LEU A 15 14.12 -11.02 -3.74
N THR A 16 14.34 -12.32 -3.92
CA THR A 16 15.65 -12.95 -4.17
C THR A 16 15.45 -13.97 -5.28
N ASP A 17 16.31 -13.96 -6.30
CA ASP A 17 16.24 -14.89 -7.45
C ASP A 17 14.85 -14.99 -8.10
N GLY A 18 14.17 -13.84 -8.23
CA GLY A 18 12.84 -13.74 -8.83
C GLY A 18 11.70 -14.30 -7.96
N ARG A 19 11.97 -14.66 -6.70
CA ARG A 19 10.98 -15.20 -5.75
C ARG A 19 10.85 -14.32 -4.52
N ILE A 20 9.68 -14.37 -3.88
CA ILE A 20 9.45 -13.69 -2.61
C ILE A 20 10.26 -14.41 -1.52
N ALA A 21 11.27 -13.74 -1.00
CA ALA A 21 12.08 -14.22 0.11
C ALA A 21 11.56 -13.71 1.46
N THR A 22 10.94 -12.53 1.49
CA THR A 22 10.39 -11.93 2.71
C THR A 22 9.11 -11.17 2.43
N VAL A 23 8.21 -11.14 3.43
CA VAL A 23 6.99 -10.32 3.43
C VAL A 23 7.05 -9.43 4.68
N ARG A 24 6.82 -8.12 4.52
CA ARG A 24 6.77 -7.18 5.63
C ARG A 24 5.50 -6.33 5.56
N GLY A 25 4.68 -6.43 6.60
CA GLY A 25 3.50 -5.59 6.80
C GLY A 25 3.83 -4.31 7.58
N ILE A 26 3.21 -3.20 7.20
CA ILE A 26 3.34 -1.91 7.86
C ILE A 26 1.92 -1.37 8.12
N ALA A 27 1.59 -1.18 9.40
CA ALA A 27 0.29 -0.66 9.84
C ALA A 27 0.42 0.49 10.86
N VAL A 28 1.62 1.07 11.01
CA VAL A 28 1.84 2.21 11.92
C VAL A 28 1.46 3.51 11.20
N PRO A 29 0.44 4.28 11.65
CA PRO A 29 -0.08 5.44 10.92
C PRO A 29 0.99 6.47 10.55
N ALA A 30 1.94 6.75 11.46
CA ALA A 30 3.05 7.67 11.21
C ALA A 30 3.94 7.25 10.03
N ARG A 31 4.04 5.94 9.75
CA ARG A 31 4.80 5.41 8.61
C ARG A 31 4.01 5.44 7.30
N LEU A 32 2.69 5.62 7.36
CA LEU A 32 1.79 5.60 6.21
C LEU A 32 1.46 7.00 5.67
N VAL A 33 1.78 8.08 6.40
CA VAL A 33 1.48 9.48 5.99
C VAL A 33 1.94 9.77 4.56
N ARG A 34 3.19 9.43 4.23
CA ARG A 34 3.74 9.63 2.88
C ARG A 34 3.01 8.80 1.81
N LEU A 35 2.56 7.59 2.15
CA LEU A 35 1.83 6.74 1.23
C LEU A 35 0.41 7.28 0.99
N THR A 36 -0.23 7.79 2.04
CA THR A 36 -1.55 8.44 1.94
C THR A 36 -1.50 9.68 1.06
N GLU A 37 -0.48 10.53 1.18
CA GLU A 37 -0.34 11.71 0.29
C GLU A 37 -0.05 11.32 -1.17
N ALA A 38 0.75 10.27 -1.39
CA ALA A 38 0.97 9.74 -2.74
C ALA A 38 -0.34 9.18 -3.33
N TRP A 39 -1.06 8.35 -2.56
CA TRP A 39 -2.36 7.78 -2.97
C TRP A 39 -3.37 8.86 -3.32
N ARG A 40 -3.43 9.95 -2.54
CA ARG A 40 -4.36 11.05 -2.81
C ARG A 40 -4.05 11.78 -4.13
N ARG A 41 -2.77 11.93 -4.48
CA ARG A 41 -2.36 12.63 -5.71
C ARG A 41 -2.58 11.80 -6.97
N HIS A 42 -2.36 10.49 -6.90
CA HIS A 42 -2.42 9.62 -8.07
C HIS A 42 -3.75 8.86 -8.18
N GLY A 43 -4.48 8.72 -7.08
CA GLY A 43 -5.65 7.85 -7.00
C GLY A 43 -5.27 6.37 -7.15
N PRO A 44 -6.23 5.45 -6.96
CA PRO A 44 -6.08 4.09 -7.47
C PRO A 44 -6.02 4.12 -9.00
N ASP A 45 -4.93 3.64 -9.59
CA ASP A 45 -4.95 3.20 -10.99
C ASP A 45 -5.88 1.99 -11.15
N THR A 46 -6.18 1.61 -12.40
CA THR A 46 -6.95 0.38 -12.68
C THR A 46 -6.31 -0.81 -11.95
N PRO A 47 -7.04 -1.49 -11.05
CA PRO A 47 -6.47 -2.60 -10.29
C PRO A 47 -5.98 -3.69 -11.24
N LEU A 48 -4.72 -4.12 -11.07
CA LEU A 48 -4.15 -5.27 -11.80
C LEU A 48 -4.93 -6.55 -11.52
N ILE A 49 -5.53 -6.65 -10.32
CA ILE A 49 -6.43 -7.71 -9.92
C ILE A 49 -7.75 -7.03 -9.54
N ALA A 50 -8.75 -7.16 -10.40
CA ALA A 50 -10.05 -6.50 -10.22
C ALA A 50 -10.86 -7.06 -9.03
N ARG A 51 -10.50 -8.25 -8.52
CA ARG A 51 -11.18 -8.91 -7.41
C ARG A 51 -10.23 -9.82 -6.64
N TRP A 52 -10.23 -9.65 -5.32
CA TRP A 52 -9.58 -10.54 -4.37
C TRP A 52 -10.40 -11.81 -4.13
#